data_AF-A0A382G0V4-F1
#
_entry.id   AF-A0A382G0V4-F1
#
_cell.length_a   1.000
_cell.length_b   1.000
_cell.length_c   1.000
_cell.angle_alpha   90.00
_cell.angle_beta   90.00
_cell.angle_gamma   90.00
#
_symmetry.space_group_name_H-M   'P 1'
#
loop_
_entity.id
_entity.type
_entity.pdbx_description
1 polymer ?
#
loop_
_entity_poly.entity_id
_entity_poly.type
_entity_poly.pdbx_seq_one_letter_code
_entity_poly.pdbx_strand_id
1 'polypeptide(L)'
;MDSKAWITVDSVIANTLQLPVGALALSNGANNNIGIPQTSFVRITGPSGVFNITGITKPAKAGNNNPDGTIIILYNTTSQNMTITNDSGSSTAANRIYTNTGSDVATTGTGTVIFIYSVTDSRWILLSSLA
;
A
#
# COMPACT_ATOMS: atom_id res chain seq x y z
N MET A 1 -15.91 -16.69 25.67
CA MET A 1 -16.44 -17.11 24.35
C MET A 1 -16.72 -15.84 23.58
N ASP A 2 -15.61 -15.25 23.18
CA ASP A 2 -15.26 -13.85 23.12
C ASP A 2 -14.73 -13.55 21.72
N SER A 3 -15.07 -12.34 21.26
CA SER A 3 -14.77 -11.74 19.95
C SER A 3 -14.81 -12.69 18.74
N LYS A 4 -15.98 -12.74 18.10
CA LYS A 4 -16.08 -13.18 16.70
C LYS A 4 -15.18 -12.25 15.85
N ALA A 5 -14.05 -12.80 15.41
CA ALA A 5 -12.95 -12.10 14.77
C ALA A 5 -13.37 -11.30 13.53
N TRP A 6 -13.47 -9.96 13.64
CA TRP A 6 -13.57 -9.07 12.47
C TRP A 6 -12.71 -7.80 12.58
N ILE A 7 -11.82 -7.70 13.56
CA ILE A 7 -10.78 -6.67 13.56
C ILE A 7 -9.47 -7.23 14.16
N THR A 8 -8.51 -7.57 13.30
CA THR A 8 -7.15 -7.94 13.74
C THR A 8 -6.34 -6.65 13.85
N VAL A 9 -6.52 -5.97 14.97
CA VAL A 9 -5.73 -4.79 15.35
C VAL A 9 -4.84 -5.20 16.50
N ASP A 10 -3.59 -4.75 16.46
CA ASP A 10 -2.57 -5.13 17.45
C ASP A 10 -2.99 -4.71 18.87
N SER A 11 -3.73 -3.61 18.96
CA SER A 11 -4.53 -3.23 20.12
C SER A 11 -5.58 -2.18 19.75
N VAL A 12 -6.70 -2.16 20.48
CA VAL A 12 -7.52 -0.95 20.67
C VAL A 12 -7.19 -0.45 22.06
N ILE A 13 -6.29 0.51 22.14
CA ILE A 13 -6.13 1.29 23.39
C ILE A 13 -7.29 2.29 23.34
N ALA A 14 -7.95 2.60 24.47
CA ALA A 14 -9.27 3.25 24.51
C ALA A 14 -9.45 4.54 23.66
N ASN A 15 -8.36 5.11 23.12
CA ASN A 15 -8.34 6.30 22.26
C ASN A 15 -7.50 6.14 20.98
N THR A 16 -6.89 4.98 20.70
CA THR A 16 -6.02 4.78 19.53
C THR A 16 -6.22 3.41 18.88
N LEU A 17 -6.02 3.40 17.55
CA LEU A 17 -5.98 2.19 16.73
C LEU A 17 -4.52 1.82 16.48
N GLN A 18 -4.09 0.63 16.93
CA GLN A 18 -2.77 0.12 16.64
C GLN A 18 -2.82 -0.84 15.44
N LEU A 19 -2.06 -0.51 14.39
CA LEU A 19 -1.99 -1.28 13.17
C LEU A 19 -0.83 -2.29 13.22
N PRO A 20 -1.00 -3.50 12.69
CA PRO A 20 0.11 -4.42 12.51
C PRO A 20 1.16 -3.82 11.56
N VAL A 21 2.45 -3.98 11.93
CA VAL A 21 3.60 -3.40 11.22
C VAL A 21 4.39 -4.49 10.49
N GLY A 22 4.73 -4.22 9.23
CA GLY A 22 5.59 -5.06 8.40
C GLY A 22 6.73 -4.28 7.76
N ALA A 23 7.67 -4.99 7.14
CA ALA A 23 8.73 -4.43 6.32
C ALA A 23 8.79 -5.13 4.97
N LEU A 24 9.13 -4.37 3.92
CA LEU A 24 9.28 -4.86 2.56
C LEU A 24 10.49 -4.18 1.90
N ALA A 25 11.41 -4.96 1.37
CA ALA A 25 12.49 -4.44 0.53
C ALA A 25 12.04 -4.42 -0.93
N LEU A 26 12.15 -3.25 -1.58
CA LEU A 26 11.90 -3.10 -3.01
C LEU A 26 13.22 -3.07 -3.79
N SER A 27 13.12 -3.15 -5.12
CA SER A 27 14.24 -3.09 -6.06
C SER A 27 14.38 -1.71 -6.69
N ASN A 28 15.59 -1.38 -7.15
CA ASN A 28 15.81 -0.21 -8.01
C ASN A 28 14.93 -0.30 -9.26
N GLY A 29 14.36 0.84 -9.69
CA GLY A 29 13.46 0.89 -10.84
C GLY A 29 12.05 0.39 -10.54
N ALA A 30 11.43 -0.28 -11.52
CA ALA A 30 10.01 -0.63 -11.49
C ALA A 30 9.72 -1.83 -10.60
N ASN A 31 8.83 -1.65 -9.62
CA ASN A 31 8.32 -2.68 -8.74
C ASN A 31 6.87 -2.99 -9.11
N ASN A 32 6.70 -4.07 -9.86
CA ASN A 32 5.41 -4.49 -10.38
C ASN A 32 4.71 -5.46 -9.44
N ASN A 33 3.41 -5.25 -9.20
CA ASN A 33 2.54 -6.20 -8.48
C ASN A 33 3.07 -6.55 -7.09
N ILE A 34 3.59 -5.56 -6.35
CA ILE A 34 4.28 -5.82 -5.08
C ILE A 34 3.37 -6.58 -4.11
N GLY A 35 3.88 -7.67 -3.54
CA GLY A 35 3.22 -8.37 -2.45
C GLY A 35 3.49 -7.64 -1.15
N ILE A 36 2.44 -7.18 -0.47
CA ILE A 36 2.56 -6.56 0.84
C ILE A 36 2.40 -7.64 1.91
N PRO A 37 3.16 -7.61 3.02
CA PRO A 37 2.87 -8.46 4.18
C PRO A 37 1.42 -8.26 4.64
N GLN A 38 0.85 -9.20 5.41
CA GLN A 38 -0.52 -9.06 5.95
C GLN A 38 -0.58 -8.02 7.09
N THR A 39 -0.23 -6.79 6.77
CA THR A 39 -0.02 -5.65 7.69
C THR A 39 -0.52 -4.37 7.02
N SER A 40 -1.13 -3.47 7.79
CA SER A 40 -1.64 -2.20 7.26
C SER A 40 -0.61 -1.07 7.28
N PHE A 41 0.50 -1.23 8.02
CA PHE A 41 1.60 -0.27 8.03
C PHE A 41 2.91 -0.96 7.60
N VAL A 42 3.48 -0.52 6.48
CA VAL A 42 4.60 -1.20 5.83
C VAL A 42 5.77 -0.26 5.69
N ARG A 43 6.91 -0.66 6.23
CA ARG A 43 8.18 0.08 6.07
C ARG A 43 8.89 -0.42 4.81
N ILE A 44 9.13 0.49 3.87
CA ILE A 44 9.93 0.20 2.67
C ILE A 44 11.40 0.38 3.05
N THR A 45 12.15 -0.72 3.10
CA THR A 45 13.53 -0.78 3.64
C THR A 45 14.62 -0.72 2.57
N GLY A 46 14.24 -0.90 1.32
CA GLY A 46 15.07 -0.69 0.13
C GLY A 46 14.22 0.02 -0.92
N PRO A 47 14.84 0.71 -1.89
CA PRO A 47 16.15 0.36 -2.42
C PRO A 47 17.21 1.46 -2.22
N SER A 48 18.40 1.28 -2.83
CA SER A 48 19.53 2.21 -2.75
C SER A 48 19.60 3.24 -3.89
N GLY A 49 18.71 3.14 -4.86
CA GLY A 49 18.52 4.09 -5.96
C GLY A 49 17.05 4.42 -6.19
N VAL A 50 16.77 5.23 -7.20
CA VAL A 50 15.39 5.62 -7.54
C VAL A 50 14.53 4.41 -7.87
N PHE A 51 13.26 4.46 -7.48
CA PHE A 51 12.31 3.38 -7.69
C PHE A 51 10.89 3.88 -7.87
N ASN A 52 10.08 3.03 -8.49
CA ASN A 52 8.66 3.28 -8.64
C ASN A 52 7.84 2.02 -8.32
N ILE A 53 6.65 2.23 -7.80
CA ILE A 53 5.64 1.21 -7.54
C ILE A 53 4.56 1.36 -8.60
N THR A 54 4.41 0.35 -9.45
CA THR A 54 3.42 0.36 -10.54
C THR A 54 2.11 -0.31 -10.16
N GLY A 55 2.13 -1.10 -9.08
CA GLY A 55 0.96 -1.79 -8.59
C GLY A 55 1.26 -2.64 -7.37
N ILE A 56 0.22 -2.86 -6.58
CA ILE A 56 0.22 -3.65 -5.35
C ILE A 56 -0.70 -4.86 -5.59
N THR A 57 -0.26 -6.06 -5.23
CA THR A 57 -1.10 -7.26 -5.36
C THR A 57 -2.42 -7.03 -4.63
N LYS A 58 -3.54 -7.19 -5.34
CA LYS A 58 -4.88 -7.01 -4.77
C LYS A 58 -5.02 -7.81 -3.47
N PRO A 59 -5.68 -7.28 -2.43
CA PRO A 59 -5.85 -8.01 -1.19
C PRO A 59 -6.59 -9.31 -1.45
N ALA A 60 -6.10 -10.40 -0.85
CA ALA A 60 -6.81 -11.67 -0.91
C ALA A 60 -8.13 -11.55 -0.15
N LYS A 61 -9.15 -12.24 -0.66
CA LYS A 61 -10.41 -12.42 0.06
C LYS A 61 -10.12 -13.18 1.37
N ALA A 62 -10.37 -12.57 2.51
CA ALA A 62 -10.26 -13.25 3.81
C ALA A 62 -11.62 -13.90 4.16
N GLY A 63 -11.72 -15.22 3.99
CA GLY A 63 -12.97 -15.96 4.18
C GLY A 63 -14.09 -15.44 3.27
N ASN A 64 -15.17 -14.95 3.87
CA ASN A 64 -16.31 -14.40 3.14
C ASN A 64 -16.23 -12.87 2.91
N ASN A 65 -15.15 -12.21 3.34
CA ASN A 65 -15.05 -10.76 3.31
C ASN A 65 -14.58 -10.24 1.96
N ASN A 66 -15.24 -9.18 1.48
CA ASN A 66 -14.84 -8.44 0.29
C ASN A 66 -13.53 -7.68 0.58
N PRO A 67 -12.47 -7.76 -0.27
CA PRO A 67 -11.23 -6.98 -0.06
C PRO A 67 -11.41 -5.47 -0.25
N ASP A 68 -12.60 -5.02 -0.64
CA ASP A 68 -12.95 -3.61 -0.78
C ASP A 68 -12.73 -2.83 0.52
N GLY A 69 -12.23 -1.61 0.41
CA GLY A 69 -11.93 -0.77 1.57
C GLY A 69 -10.64 -1.12 2.33
N THR A 70 -9.84 -2.09 1.86
CA THR A 70 -8.54 -2.40 2.50
C THR A 70 -7.63 -1.18 2.45
N ILE A 71 -7.12 -0.74 3.61
CA ILE A 71 -6.18 0.39 3.73
C ILE A 71 -4.76 -0.12 3.96
N ILE A 72 -3.82 0.48 3.23
CA ILE A 72 -2.38 0.26 3.40
C ILE A 72 -1.67 1.61 3.48
N ILE A 73 -0.75 1.72 4.44
CA ILE A 73 0.18 2.84 4.59
C ILE A 73 1.57 2.32 4.24
N LEU A 74 2.21 2.92 3.24
CA LEU A 74 3.61 2.65 2.92
C LEU A 74 4.45 3.81 3.43
N TYR A 75 5.41 3.51 4.29
CA TYR A 75 6.40 4.46 4.78
C TYR A 75 7.76 4.14 4.14
N ASN A 76 8.22 5.02 3.25
CA ASN A 76 9.55 4.95 2.67
C ASN A 76 10.59 5.41 3.69
N THR A 77 11.41 4.47 4.17
CA THR A 77 12.49 4.78 5.13
C THR A 77 13.81 5.09 4.43
N THR A 78 13.86 4.98 3.11
CA THR A 78 15.06 5.26 2.30
C THR A 78 15.14 6.74 1.94
N SER A 79 16.33 7.21 1.54
CA SER A 79 16.52 8.56 1.01
C SER A 79 16.11 8.70 -0.47
N GLN A 80 15.64 7.62 -1.10
CA GLN A 80 15.33 7.59 -2.53
C GLN A 80 13.89 8.04 -2.77
N ASN A 81 13.64 8.77 -3.86
CA ASN A 81 12.28 9.15 -4.23
C ASN A 81 11.45 7.91 -4.56
N MET A 82 10.31 7.77 -3.89
CA MET A 82 9.31 6.76 -4.20
C MET A 82 8.31 7.36 -5.19
N THR A 83 8.27 6.82 -6.42
CA THR A 83 7.29 7.22 -7.41
C THR A 83 6.14 6.21 -7.47
N ILE A 84 4.90 6.69 -7.37
CA ILE A 84 3.69 5.90 -7.58
C ILE A 84 3.25 6.12 -9.02
N THR A 85 3.35 5.07 -9.84
CA THR A 85 3.01 5.14 -11.26
C THR A 85 1.51 4.95 -11.47
N ASN A 86 0.88 5.90 -12.18
CA ASN A 86 -0.56 5.88 -12.42
C ASN A 86 -0.96 4.85 -13.49
N ASP A 87 -1.94 4.00 -13.15
CA ASP A 87 -2.57 2.96 -13.98
C ASP A 87 -1.60 2.18 -14.90
N SER A 88 -0.43 1.83 -14.38
CA SER A 88 0.63 1.25 -15.19
C SER A 88 0.27 -0.11 -15.79
N GLY A 89 0.44 -0.25 -17.11
CA GLY A 89 0.28 -1.52 -17.82
C GLY A 89 1.23 -2.63 -17.38
N SER A 90 2.35 -2.29 -16.72
CA SER A 90 3.32 -3.25 -16.18
C SER A 90 2.77 -4.07 -15.00
N SER A 91 1.69 -3.61 -14.37
CA SER A 91 0.96 -4.35 -13.35
C SER A 91 -0.31 -4.99 -13.89
N THR A 92 -0.70 -6.14 -13.31
CA THR A 92 -1.96 -6.79 -13.64
C THR A 92 -3.12 -5.84 -13.32
N ALA A 93 -4.21 -5.90 -14.08
CA ALA A 93 -5.27 -4.89 -14.02
C ALA A 93 -5.74 -4.59 -12.59
N ALA A 94 -6.05 -5.64 -11.80
CA ALA A 94 -6.52 -5.49 -10.42
C ALA A 94 -5.45 -4.98 -9.42
N ASN A 95 -4.18 -4.96 -9.81
CA ASN A 95 -3.08 -4.51 -8.95
C ASN A 95 -2.70 -3.05 -9.19
N ARG A 96 -3.21 -2.42 -10.25
CA ARG A 96 -2.83 -1.07 -10.65
C ARG A 96 -3.33 -0.01 -9.67
N ILE A 97 -2.70 1.15 -9.73
CA ILE A 97 -2.95 2.27 -8.83
C ILE A 97 -3.53 3.45 -9.60
N TYR A 98 -4.63 4.02 -9.13
CA TYR A 98 -5.09 5.35 -9.51
C TYR A 98 -4.53 6.38 -8.54
N THR A 99 -3.76 7.33 -9.07
CA THR A 99 -3.19 8.43 -8.26
C THR A 99 -4.19 9.56 -8.01
N ASN A 100 -5.36 9.53 -8.66
CA ASN A 100 -6.36 10.60 -8.71
C ASN A 100 -5.86 11.94 -9.29
N THR A 101 -4.67 11.96 -9.88
CA THR A 101 -4.13 13.13 -10.59
C THR A 101 -4.05 12.91 -12.11
N GLY A 102 -4.27 11.67 -12.56
CA GLY A 102 -4.06 11.27 -13.96
C GLY A 102 -2.58 11.20 -14.36
N SER A 103 -1.65 11.32 -13.41
CA SER A 103 -0.21 11.31 -13.62
C SER A 103 0.50 10.63 -12.45
N ASP A 104 1.79 10.33 -12.61
CA ASP A 104 2.62 9.77 -11.54
C ASP A 104 2.74 10.75 -10.36
N VAL A 105 2.80 10.21 -9.15
CA VAL A 105 2.97 10.98 -7.90
C VAL A 105 4.22 10.51 -7.20
N ALA A 106 5.14 11.43 -6.89
CA ALA A 106 6.41 11.09 -6.25
C ALA A 106 6.56 11.76 -4.87
N THR A 107 7.21 11.06 -3.93
CA THR A 107 7.72 11.66 -2.69
C THR A 107 9.12 12.23 -2.90
N THR A 108 9.59 13.07 -1.96
CA THR A 108 10.96 13.62 -1.98
C THR A 108 11.84 12.92 -0.94
N GLY A 109 12.21 11.67 -1.22
CA GLY A 109 12.94 10.80 -0.30
C GLY A 109 12.02 10.12 0.72
N THR A 110 12.40 10.21 2.00
CA THR A 110 11.63 9.67 3.12
C THR A 110 10.22 10.24 3.11
N GLY A 111 9.21 9.41 2.90
CA GLY A 111 7.84 9.87 2.69
C GLY A 111 6.82 8.78 2.94
N THR A 112 5.55 9.14 2.97
CA THR A 112 4.45 8.22 3.25
C THR A 112 3.37 8.32 2.17
N VAL A 113 2.80 7.19 1.78
CA VAL A 113 1.61 7.14 0.94
C VAL A 113 0.54 6.27 1.58
N ILE A 114 -0.72 6.63 1.37
CA ILE A 114 -1.90 5.91 1.87
C ILE A 114 -2.74 5.48 0.69
N PHE A 115 -3.08 4.20 0.64
CA PHE A 115 -3.96 3.63 -0.36
C PHE A 115 -5.20 3.02 0.27
N ILE A 116 -6.30 3.01 -0.51
CA ILE A 116 -7.47 2.18 -0.25
C ILE A 116 -7.75 1.32 -1.49
N TYR A 117 -8.10 0.05 -1.30
CA TYR A 117 -8.50 -0.79 -2.43
C TYR A 117 -9.98 -0.58 -2.76
N SER A 118 -10.29 -0.34 -4.03
CA SER A 118 -11.65 -0.30 -4.57
C SER A 118 -11.88 -1.53 -5.45
N VAL A 119 -12.84 -2.37 -5.08
CA VAL A 119 -13.23 -3.55 -5.87
C VAL A 119 -14.00 -3.14 -7.12
N THR A 120 -14.84 -2.10 -7.01
CA THR A 120 -15.62 -1.56 -8.12
C THR A 120 -14.71 -1.07 -9.25
N ASP A 121 -13.67 -0.32 -8.91
CA ASP A 121 -12.68 0.15 -9.88
C ASP A 121 -11.66 -0.94 -10.24
N SER A 122 -11.55 -1.98 -9.40
CA SER A 122 -10.46 -2.96 -9.45
C SER A 122 -9.09 -2.27 -9.42
N ARG A 123 -8.93 -1.32 -8.50
CA ARG A 123 -7.72 -0.48 -8.36
C ARG A 123 -7.42 -0.18 -6.91
N TRP A 124 -6.14 0.04 -6.65
CA TRP A 124 -5.71 0.80 -5.49
C TRP A 124 -5.90 2.29 -5.76
N ILE A 125 -6.53 3.00 -4.85
CA ILE A 125 -6.75 4.45 -4.95
C ILE A 125 -5.79 5.14 -4.00
N LEU A 126 -4.95 6.03 -4.52
CA LEU A 126 -4.09 6.89 -3.70
C LEU A 126 -4.95 7.93 -2.99
N LEU A 127 -4.95 7.88 -1.66
CA LEU A 127 -5.66 8.82 -0.80
C LEU A 127 -4.81 10.02 -0.43
N SER A 128 -3.53 9.80 -0.15
CA SER A 128 -2.61 10.84 0.27
C SER A 128 -1.17 10.44 -0.01
N SER A 129 -0.36 11.44 -0.32
CA SER A 129 1.10 11.36 -0.38
C SER A 129 1.68 12.49 0.45
N LEU A 130 2.57 12.16 1.37
CA LEU A 130 3.33 13.11 2.18
C LEU A 130 4.81 12.90 1.87
N ALA A 131 5.46 14.01 1.54
CA ALA A 131 6.86 14.08 1.17
C ALA A 131 7.72 14.55 2.35
#